data_AF-A0A9E0A7E9-F1
#
_entry.id   AF-A0A9E0A7E9-F1
#
_cell.length_a   1.000
_cell.length_b   1.000
_cell.length_c   1.000
_cell.angle_alpha   90.00
_cell.angle_beta   90.00
_cell.angle_gamma   90.00
#
_symmetry.space_group_name_H-M   'P 1'
#
loop_
_entity.id
_entity.type
_entity.pdbx_description
1 polymer ?
#
loop_
_entity_poly.entity_id
_entity_poly.type
_entity_poly.pdbx_seq_one_letter_code
_entity_poly.pdbx_strand_id
1 'polypeptide(L)'
;MNVAVGCKVRFLNDVGGGEVIRIIDKRTALVKTFDGFEMPVLLSELVVVEPAADELLQKKTVQEKETADANRNKKPKSEVINLTDDTPEVADSSGDELSLDIAFVPSNISNLQQSTFDMYLVNDSTYRVFYVLSNVIDDNHTPISSGILQPDTKVLVKRLTPEDVSKLILMNLQAIYYKNIPYKPFQPEFYDIELDPIKLYKRGNFKRNDFFDIDAYIISIASTKREAFIRHLTDKAIVEAIKQKEKP
;
A
#
# COMPACT_ATOMS: atom_id res chain seq x y z
N MET A 1 25.62 1.25 -33.82
CA MET A 1 26.27 0.87 -32.53
C MET A 1 26.61 -0.61 -32.62
N ASN A 2 27.88 -0.99 -32.50
CA ASN A 2 28.28 -2.39 -32.50
C ASN A 2 28.18 -2.93 -31.08
N VAL A 3 27.21 -3.81 -30.83
CA VAL A 3 27.10 -4.57 -29.60
C VAL A 3 27.90 -5.86 -29.78
N ALA A 4 28.92 -6.07 -28.94
CA ALA A 4 29.78 -7.25 -28.98
C ALA A 4 29.72 -8.01 -27.65
N VAL A 5 30.19 -9.25 -27.66
CA VAL A 5 30.32 -10.06 -26.44
C VAL A 5 31.30 -9.39 -25.48
N GLY A 6 30.94 -9.31 -24.20
CA GLY A 6 31.69 -8.62 -23.15
C GLY A 6 31.33 -7.13 -22.97
N CYS A 7 30.45 -6.57 -23.80
CA CYS A 7 29.95 -5.20 -23.60
C CYS A 7 28.96 -5.17 -22.43
N LYS A 8 29.09 -4.17 -21.55
CA LYS A 8 28.01 -3.82 -20.63
C LYS A 8 26.99 -2.97 -21.36
N VAL A 9 25.74 -3.37 -21.29
CA VAL A 9 24.62 -2.78 -22.01
C VAL A 9 23.51 -2.42 -21.04
N ARG A 10 22.78 -1.35 -21.34
CA ARG A 10 21.49 -1.03 -20.72
C ARG A 10 20.37 -1.35 -21.69
N PHE A 11 19.21 -1.71 -21.18
CA PHE A 11 18.03 -1.92 -22.00
C PHE A 11 17.44 -0.58 -22.45
N LEU A 12 16.94 -0.50 -23.69
CA LEU A 12 16.37 0.72 -24.24
C LEU A 12 14.97 1.00 -23.68
N ASN A 13 14.18 -0.06 -23.50
CA ASN A 13 12.76 -0.01 -23.13
C ASN A 13 12.48 -0.46 -21.70
N ASP A 14 13.50 -0.77 -20.90
CA ASP A 14 13.34 -1.34 -19.56
C ASP A 14 14.37 -0.76 -18.56
N VAL A 15 14.03 -0.80 -17.27
CA VAL A 15 14.90 -0.35 -16.18
C VAL A 15 15.88 -1.47 -15.86
N GLY A 16 17.08 -1.38 -16.42
CA GLY A 16 18.13 -2.34 -16.11
C GLY A 16 19.19 -2.46 -17.20
N GLY A 17 20.00 -3.50 -17.09
CA GLY A 17 21.06 -3.81 -18.02
C GLY A 17 21.79 -5.09 -17.63
N GLY A 18 22.88 -5.36 -18.33
CA GLY A 18 23.70 -6.53 -18.07
C GLY A 18 24.91 -6.58 -18.98
N GLU A 19 25.58 -7.71 -18.99
CA GLU A 19 26.72 -7.98 -19.87
C GLU A 19 26.29 -8.92 -21.00
N VAL A 20 26.66 -8.59 -22.24
CA VAL A 20 26.41 -9.48 -23.38
C VAL A 20 27.35 -10.68 -23.28
N ILE A 21 26.82 -11.83 -22.90
CA ILE A 21 27.62 -13.05 -22.74
C ILE A 21 27.73 -13.86 -24.04
N ARG A 22 26.79 -13.71 -24.97
CA ARG A 22 26.82 -14.38 -26.27
C ARG A 22 25.92 -13.69 -27.29
N ILE A 23 26.27 -13.72 -28.57
CA ILE A 23 25.34 -13.38 -29.66
C ILE A 23 24.75 -14.69 -30.18
N ILE A 24 23.43 -14.86 -30.06
CA ILE A 24 22.73 -16.09 -30.43
C ILE A 24 22.53 -16.15 -31.94
N ASP A 25 22.11 -15.02 -32.52
CA ASP A 25 21.85 -14.87 -33.95
C ASP A 25 22.07 -13.41 -34.39
N LYS A 26 21.73 -13.07 -35.64
CA LYS A 26 21.95 -11.72 -36.20
C LYS A 26 21.16 -10.59 -35.51
N ARG A 27 20.17 -10.92 -34.68
CA ARG A 27 19.24 -9.98 -34.04
C ARG A 27 19.18 -10.14 -32.52
N THR A 28 19.63 -11.27 -31.97
CA THR A 28 19.45 -11.62 -30.56
C THR A 28 20.79 -11.83 -29.85
N ALA A 29 20.95 -11.18 -28.71
CA ALA A 29 22.06 -11.37 -27.78
C ALA A 29 21.56 -11.99 -26.46
N LEU A 30 22.35 -12.88 -25.88
CA LEU A 30 22.15 -13.38 -24.52
C LEU A 30 22.83 -12.40 -23.56
N VAL A 31 22.04 -11.77 -22.70
CA VAL A 31 22.49 -10.79 -21.72
C VAL A 31 22.39 -11.39 -20.33
N LYS A 32 23.48 -11.30 -19.58
CA LYS A 32 23.50 -11.68 -18.17
C LYS A 32 23.27 -10.43 -17.32
N THR A 33 22.14 -10.37 -16.63
CA THR A 33 21.78 -9.26 -15.74
C THR A 33 22.62 -9.31 -14.45
N PHE A 34 22.65 -8.20 -13.71
CA PHE A 34 23.49 -8.06 -12.50
C PHE A 34 23.10 -9.01 -11.35
N ASP A 35 21.88 -9.54 -11.37
CA ASP A 35 21.36 -10.58 -10.47
C ASP A 35 21.70 -12.01 -10.94
N GLY A 36 22.36 -12.15 -12.09
CA GLY A 36 22.88 -13.42 -12.60
C GLY A 36 21.93 -14.21 -13.50
N PHE A 37 20.75 -13.68 -13.84
CA PHE A 37 19.86 -14.29 -14.82
C PHE A 37 20.37 -14.08 -16.25
N GLU A 38 20.16 -15.07 -17.12
CA GLU A 38 20.54 -15.02 -18.54
C GLU A 38 19.28 -14.94 -19.40
N MET A 39 19.11 -13.86 -20.15
CA MET A 39 17.92 -13.64 -20.98
C MET A 39 18.27 -13.24 -22.42
N PRO A 40 17.55 -13.77 -23.42
CA PRO A 40 17.72 -13.37 -24.81
C PRO A 40 17.06 -11.99 -25.04
N VAL A 41 17.83 -11.01 -25.51
CA VAL A 41 17.39 -9.64 -25.77
C VAL A 41 17.76 -9.23 -27.18
N LEU A 42 16.90 -8.45 -27.84
CA LEU A 42 17.17 -7.96 -29.19
C LEU A 42 18.30 -6.93 -29.19
N LEU A 43 19.24 -7.06 -30.13
CA LEU A 43 20.36 -6.12 -30.31
C LEU A 43 19.88 -4.67 -30.50
N SER A 44 18.69 -4.46 -31.09
CA SER A 44 18.07 -3.14 -31.26
C SER A 44 17.60 -2.50 -29.94
N GLU A 45 17.46 -3.29 -28.89
CA GLU A 45 17.01 -2.85 -27.57
C GLU A 45 18.17 -2.74 -26.57
N LEU A 46 19.42 -2.85 -27.05
CA LEU A 46 20.63 -2.75 -26.23
C LEU A 46 21.40 -1.48 -26.56
N VAL A 47 21.77 -0.75 -25.51
CA VAL A 47 22.64 0.43 -25.60
C VAL A 47 23.93 0.15 -24.84
N VAL A 48 25.08 0.22 -25.51
CA VAL A 48 26.40 -0.03 -24.89
C VAL A 48 26.74 1.10 -23.93
N VAL A 49 27.04 0.74 -22.68
CA VAL A 49 27.50 1.63 -21.61
C VAL A 49 29.02 1.52 -21.45
N GLU A 50 29.56 0.30 -21.46
CA GLU A 50 31.01 0.05 -21.48
C GLU A 50 31.34 -0.95 -22.60
N PRO A 51 32.31 -0.65 -23.49
CA PRO A 51 32.78 -1.59 -24.48
C PRO A 51 33.53 -2.76 -23.83
N ALA A 52 33.58 -3.91 -24.51
CA ALA A 52 34.28 -5.09 -24.04
C ALA A 52 35.76 -4.79 -23.74
N ALA A 53 36.26 -5.33 -22.64
CA ALA A 53 37.60 -5.03 -22.10
C ALA A 53 38.77 -5.39 -23.04
N ASP A 54 38.54 -6.18 -24.10
CA ASP A 54 39.55 -6.49 -25.11
C ASP A 54 39.95 -5.29 -25.98
N GLU A 55 39.15 -4.22 -26.03
CA GLU A 55 39.52 -2.97 -26.72
C GLU A 55 40.30 -1.98 -25.83
N LEU A 56 40.39 -2.24 -24.52
CA LEU A 56 41.11 -1.37 -23.56
C LEU A 56 42.60 -1.72 -23.42
N LEU A 57 43.04 -2.86 -23.98
CA LEU A 57 44.42 -3.36 -23.89
C LEU A 57 45.42 -2.74 -24.88
N GLN A 58 44.96 -1.97 -25.87
CA GLN A 58 45.88 -1.28 -26.81
C GLN A 58 46.29 0.14 -26.40
N LYS A 59 45.76 0.71 -25.30
CA LYS A 59 45.99 2.13 -24.98
C LYS A 59 46.55 2.48 -23.60
N LYS A 60 46.85 1.51 -22.74
CA LYS A 60 47.47 1.80 -21.43
C LYS A 60 48.58 0.82 -21.08
N THR A 61 49.54 0.69 -21.99
CA THR A 61 50.91 0.37 -21.60
C THR A 61 51.51 1.62 -20.93
N VAL A 62 52.31 1.41 -19.88
CA VAL A 62 53.15 2.40 -19.16
C VAL A 62 52.54 2.96 -17.86
N GLN A 63 52.69 2.16 -16.79
CA GLN A 63 53.23 2.49 -15.44
C GLN A 63 52.65 1.44 -14.46
N GLU A 64 53.37 0.34 -14.19
CA GLU A 64 54.32 0.21 -13.06
C GLU A 64 53.72 0.70 -11.72
N LYS A 65 53.76 -0.02 -10.61
CA LYS A 65 54.26 -1.35 -10.22
C LYS A 65 53.79 -1.57 -8.77
N GLU A 66 53.64 -2.84 -8.39
CA GLU A 66 53.89 -3.40 -7.05
C GLU A 66 53.05 -2.92 -5.84
N THR A 67 52.16 -3.80 -5.37
CA THR A 67 52.48 -4.72 -4.26
C THR A 67 51.37 -5.77 -4.11
N ALA A 68 51.80 -7.01 -3.91
CA ALA A 68 50.97 -8.20 -3.74
C ALA A 68 50.68 -8.49 -2.26
N ASP A 69 49.59 -9.24 -2.07
CA ASP A 69 49.21 -10.06 -0.92
C ASP A 69 48.79 -9.40 0.40
N ALA A 70 47.48 -9.51 0.72
CA ALA A 70 47.02 -10.32 1.85
C ALA A 70 45.48 -10.36 1.99
N ASN A 71 44.96 -11.59 2.03
CA ASN A 71 43.81 -12.07 2.81
C ASN A 71 42.36 -11.66 2.46
N ARG A 72 41.71 -12.63 1.79
CA ARG A 72 40.52 -13.41 2.25
C ARG A 72 39.20 -12.69 2.55
N ASN A 73 38.17 -13.17 1.86
CA ASN A 73 36.74 -13.15 2.20
C ASN A 73 36.07 -11.79 2.36
N LYS A 74 35.51 -11.28 1.26
CA LYS A 74 34.27 -10.49 1.35
C LYS A 74 33.18 -11.20 0.56
N LYS A 75 32.41 -12.04 1.26
CA LYS A 75 31.01 -12.31 0.89
C LYS A 75 30.36 -10.95 0.59
N PRO A 76 29.51 -10.82 -0.44
CA PRO A 76 28.74 -9.60 -0.60
C PRO A 76 27.93 -9.41 0.68
N LYS A 77 28.27 -8.39 1.46
CA LYS A 77 27.35 -7.84 2.46
C LYS A 77 26.18 -7.36 1.63
N SER A 78 25.09 -8.10 1.66
CA SER A 78 23.78 -7.53 1.41
C SER A 78 23.71 -6.28 2.28
N GLU A 79 23.81 -5.10 1.68
CA GLU A 79 23.46 -3.87 2.36
C GLU A 79 21.99 -4.02 2.71
N VAL A 80 21.74 -4.33 3.98
CA VAL A 80 20.41 -4.20 4.56
C VAL A 80 20.12 -2.71 4.41
N ILE A 81 19.24 -2.37 3.48
CA ILE A 81 18.70 -1.02 3.38
C ILE A 81 17.86 -0.88 4.65
N ASN A 82 18.46 -0.33 5.69
CA ASN A 82 17.73 0.08 6.88
C ASN A 82 16.83 1.24 6.43
N LEU A 83 15.58 0.93 6.08
CA LEU A 83 14.50 1.90 5.87
C LEU A 83 14.05 2.53 7.20
N THR A 84 14.97 2.73 8.13
CA THR A 84 14.69 3.42 9.38
C THR A 84 15.00 4.89 9.14
N ASP A 85 13.96 5.69 8.93
CA ASP A 85 14.05 7.10 9.28
C ASP A 85 14.64 7.18 10.70
N ASP A 86 15.81 7.83 10.86
CA ASP A 86 16.55 7.95 12.13
C ASP A 86 15.79 8.78 13.20
N THR A 87 14.50 9.02 13.01
CA THR A 87 13.61 9.56 14.03
C THR A 87 13.25 8.47 15.04
N PRO A 88 13.42 8.72 16.35
CA PRO A 88 12.97 7.79 17.37
C PRO A 88 11.46 7.57 17.22
N GLU A 89 11.08 6.34 16.91
CA GLU A 89 9.69 5.96 16.74
C GLU A 89 8.98 6.05 18.11
N VAL A 90 7.96 6.90 18.19
CA VAL A 90 7.18 7.06 19.42
C VAL A 90 6.44 5.75 19.71
N ALA A 91 6.51 5.28 20.96
CA ALA A 91 5.79 4.09 21.39
C ALA A 91 4.27 4.33 21.31
N ASP A 92 3.56 3.39 20.70
CA ASP A 92 2.11 3.46 20.56
C ASP A 92 1.42 3.34 21.94
N SER A 93 0.23 3.95 22.07
CA SER A 93 -0.58 3.89 23.28
C SER A 93 -0.98 2.46 23.63
N SER A 94 -0.90 2.11 24.92
CA SER A 94 -1.46 0.85 25.44
C SER A 94 -2.99 0.88 25.38
N GLY A 95 -3.61 -0.24 25.03
CA GLY A 95 -5.08 -0.36 24.95
C GLY A 95 -5.53 -1.26 23.80
N ASP A 96 -6.80 -1.67 23.84
CA ASP A 96 -7.41 -2.53 22.82
C ASP A 96 -8.62 -1.86 22.16
N GLU A 97 -8.71 -0.53 22.26
CA GLU A 97 -9.76 0.22 21.59
C GLU A 97 -9.48 0.29 20.09
N LEU A 98 -10.47 -0.16 19.32
CA LEU A 98 -10.50 -0.14 17.86
C LEU A 98 -11.73 0.65 17.42
N SER A 99 -11.49 1.70 16.64
CA SER A 99 -12.51 2.43 15.89
C SER A 99 -11.94 2.80 14.53
N LEU A 100 -12.57 2.32 13.48
CA LEU A 100 -12.23 2.66 12.10
C LEU A 100 -13.51 3.08 11.39
N ASP A 101 -13.49 4.27 10.82
CA ASP A 101 -14.67 4.90 10.22
C ASP A 101 -14.30 5.50 8.85
N ILE A 102 -15.27 5.53 7.93
CA ILE A 102 -15.16 6.31 6.69
C ILE A 102 -16.08 7.51 6.78
N ALA A 103 -15.55 8.69 6.46
CA ALA A 103 -16.26 9.95 6.59
C ALA A 103 -16.34 10.68 5.24
N PHE A 104 -17.50 11.26 4.97
CA PHE A 104 -17.75 12.08 3.80
C PHE A 104 -18.05 13.52 4.23
N VAL A 105 -17.26 14.44 3.71
CA VAL A 105 -17.30 15.86 4.06
C VAL A 105 -17.64 16.68 2.82
N PRO A 106 -18.80 17.37 2.77
CA PRO A 106 -19.20 18.11 1.59
C PRO A 106 -18.48 19.47 1.52
N SER A 107 -18.11 19.88 0.30
CA SER A 107 -17.62 21.24 0.05
C SER A 107 -18.65 22.33 0.35
N ASN A 108 -19.96 22.03 0.20
CA ASN A 108 -21.04 22.93 0.55
C ASN A 108 -22.26 22.19 1.12
N ILE A 109 -22.37 22.12 2.44
CA ILE A 109 -23.50 21.49 3.15
C ILE A 109 -24.88 22.08 2.81
N SER A 110 -24.93 23.32 2.31
CA SER A 110 -26.18 23.98 1.90
C SER A 110 -26.62 23.61 0.48
N ASN A 111 -25.71 23.09 -0.36
CA ASN A 111 -25.99 22.66 -1.73
C ASN A 111 -25.29 21.33 -2.03
N LEU A 112 -25.80 20.24 -1.45
CA LEU A 112 -25.22 18.90 -1.59
C LEU A 112 -25.27 18.36 -3.01
N GLN A 113 -26.26 18.76 -3.82
CA GLN A 113 -26.46 18.24 -5.18
C GLN A 113 -25.32 18.61 -6.15
N GLN A 114 -24.66 19.74 -5.90
CA GLN A 114 -23.54 20.23 -6.72
C GLN A 114 -22.20 20.17 -5.98
N SER A 115 -22.20 19.64 -4.75
CA SER A 115 -21.00 19.58 -3.93
C SER A 115 -20.10 18.44 -4.37
N THR A 116 -18.78 18.69 -4.35
CA THR A 116 -17.80 17.62 -4.20
C THR A 116 -17.76 17.15 -2.75
N PHE A 117 -17.35 15.90 -2.53
CA PHE A 117 -17.18 15.32 -1.20
C PHE A 117 -15.74 14.88 -1.00
N ASP A 118 -15.14 15.30 0.10
CA ASP A 118 -13.86 14.75 0.55
C ASP A 118 -14.14 13.49 1.39
N MET A 119 -13.61 12.36 0.95
CA MET A 119 -13.74 11.07 1.60
C MET A 119 -12.49 10.78 2.42
N TYR A 120 -12.66 10.54 3.72
CA TYR A 120 -11.59 10.29 4.67
C TYR A 120 -11.71 8.90 5.28
N LEU A 121 -10.58 8.23 5.49
CA LEU A 121 -10.48 7.12 6.43
C LEU A 121 -10.02 7.68 7.78
N VAL A 122 -10.77 7.40 8.84
CA VAL A 122 -10.55 7.91 10.20
C VAL A 122 -10.21 6.75 11.11
N ASN A 123 -9.07 6.83 11.78
CA ASN A 123 -8.61 5.88 12.77
C ASN A 123 -8.64 6.54 14.15
N ASP A 124 -9.72 6.31 14.88
CA ASP A 124 -9.90 6.72 16.28
C ASP A 124 -9.60 5.51 17.17
N SER A 125 -8.42 4.93 16.96
CA SER A 125 -7.98 3.74 17.69
C SER A 125 -6.56 3.90 18.20
N THR A 126 -6.22 3.02 19.13
CA THR A 126 -4.86 2.91 19.65
C THR A 126 -3.91 2.12 18.74
N TYR A 127 -4.39 1.64 17.59
CA TYR A 127 -3.65 0.81 16.64
C TYR A 127 -3.22 1.61 15.42
N ARG A 128 -2.09 1.23 14.83
CA ARG A 128 -1.77 1.57 13.44
C ARG A 128 -2.56 0.65 12.52
N VAL A 129 -2.96 1.17 11.38
CA VAL A 129 -3.70 0.41 10.37
C VAL A 129 -2.94 0.47 9.05
N PHE A 130 -2.41 -0.66 8.61
CA PHE A 130 -2.06 -0.80 7.20
C PHE A 130 -3.34 -1.13 6.44
N TYR A 131 -3.70 -0.32 5.45
CA TYR A 131 -4.97 -0.45 4.76
C TYR A 131 -4.83 -0.44 3.24
N VAL A 132 -5.79 -1.09 2.58
CA VAL A 132 -6.04 -1.00 1.14
C VAL A 132 -7.52 -0.76 0.94
N LEU A 133 -7.87 0.36 0.34
CA LEU A 133 -9.24 0.77 0.04
C LEU A 133 -9.47 0.74 -1.48
N SER A 134 -10.56 0.13 -1.90
CA SER A 134 -10.94 0.00 -3.31
C SER A 134 -12.45 0.22 -3.50
N ASN A 135 -12.83 0.68 -4.69
CA ASN A 135 -14.20 0.65 -5.16
C ASN A 135 -14.45 -0.71 -5.83
N VAL A 136 -15.62 -1.31 -5.61
CA VAL A 136 -15.98 -2.59 -6.20
C VAL A 136 -17.09 -2.38 -7.22
N ILE A 137 -16.83 -2.75 -8.47
CA ILE A 137 -17.80 -2.70 -9.57
C ILE A 137 -17.72 -4.04 -10.30
N ASP A 138 -18.83 -4.76 -10.42
CA ASP A 138 -18.91 -6.06 -11.09
C ASP A 138 -17.79 -7.03 -10.63
N ASP A 139 -17.62 -7.18 -9.31
CA ASP A 139 -16.57 -7.95 -8.63
C ASP A 139 -15.12 -7.54 -8.92
N ASN A 140 -14.91 -6.43 -9.63
CA ASN A 140 -13.58 -5.89 -9.89
C ASN A 140 -13.23 -4.78 -8.89
N HIS A 141 -12.05 -4.89 -8.28
CA HIS A 141 -11.52 -3.89 -7.37
C HIS A 141 -10.75 -2.81 -8.13
N THR A 142 -11.25 -1.58 -8.07
CA THR A 142 -10.54 -0.39 -8.54
C THR A 142 -9.88 0.30 -7.34
N PRO A 143 -8.54 0.44 -7.31
CA PRO A 143 -7.86 1.06 -6.18
C PRO A 143 -8.31 2.50 -5.92
N ILE A 144 -8.52 2.85 -4.66
CA ILE A 144 -8.78 4.22 -4.21
C ILE A 144 -7.54 4.77 -3.49
N SER A 145 -7.10 4.08 -2.44
CA SER A 145 -5.96 4.51 -1.62
C SER A 145 -5.42 3.33 -0.81
N SER A 146 -4.14 3.37 -0.47
CA SER A 146 -3.52 2.43 0.46
C SER A 146 -2.42 3.12 1.25
N GLY A 147 -2.12 2.62 2.43
CA GLY A 147 -1.05 3.18 3.25
C GLY A 147 -1.13 2.77 4.71
N ILE A 148 -0.37 3.49 5.54
CA ILE A 148 -0.39 3.34 7.00
C ILE A 148 -1.15 4.52 7.59
N LEU A 149 -2.16 4.23 8.38
CA LEU A 149 -2.92 5.21 9.14
C LEU A 149 -2.51 5.11 10.61
N GLN A 150 -2.04 6.23 11.16
CA GLN A 150 -1.54 6.30 12.53
C GLN A 150 -2.70 6.35 13.54
N PRO A 151 -2.49 5.98 14.82
CA PRO A 151 -3.47 6.15 15.88
C PRO A 151 -3.98 7.60 15.94
N ASP A 152 -5.27 7.77 16.23
CA ASP A 152 -5.91 9.08 16.40
C ASP A 152 -5.69 10.04 15.23
N THR A 153 -5.66 9.51 14.00
CA THR A 153 -5.47 10.30 12.77
C THR A 153 -6.55 10.00 11.73
N LYS A 154 -6.58 10.84 10.70
CA LYS A 154 -7.42 10.66 9.52
C LYS A 154 -6.63 11.02 8.27
N VAL A 155 -6.97 10.38 7.16
CA VAL A 155 -6.35 10.63 5.86
C VAL A 155 -7.40 10.84 4.78
N LEU A 156 -7.21 11.86 3.94
CA LEU A 156 -8.03 12.06 2.75
C LEU A 156 -7.69 10.97 1.73
N VAL A 157 -8.64 10.09 1.44
CA VAL A 157 -8.44 8.97 0.52
C VAL A 157 -8.90 9.27 -0.90
N LYS A 158 -9.93 10.11 -1.07
CA LYS A 158 -10.39 10.57 -2.40
C LYS A 158 -11.22 11.84 -2.29
N ARG A 159 -11.10 12.72 -3.28
CA ARG A 159 -12.09 13.77 -3.55
C ARG A 159 -13.07 13.27 -4.61
N LEU A 160 -14.35 13.24 -4.27
CA LEU A 160 -15.43 12.69 -5.07
C LEU A 160 -16.21 13.82 -5.75
N THR A 161 -16.37 13.71 -7.05
CA THR A 161 -17.35 14.47 -7.83
C THR A 161 -18.76 13.88 -7.66
N PRO A 162 -19.84 14.61 -7.99
CA PRO A 162 -21.18 14.03 -8.05
C PRO A 162 -21.27 12.76 -8.91
N GLU A 163 -20.49 12.70 -10.00
CA GLU A 163 -20.38 11.52 -10.86
C GLU A 163 -19.69 10.35 -10.16
N ASP A 164 -18.63 10.59 -9.38
CA ASP A 164 -17.98 9.54 -8.58
C ASP A 164 -18.93 8.94 -7.55
N VAL A 165 -19.70 9.79 -6.86
CA VAL A 165 -20.67 9.37 -5.83
C VAL A 165 -21.68 8.37 -6.41
N SER A 166 -22.13 8.57 -7.64
CA SER A 166 -23.09 7.67 -8.28
C SER A 166 -22.56 6.25 -8.50
N LYS A 167 -21.23 6.07 -8.54
CA LYS A 167 -20.54 4.79 -8.78
C LYS A 167 -19.96 4.18 -7.50
N LEU A 168 -20.03 4.87 -6.38
CA LEU A 168 -19.47 4.47 -5.10
C LEU A 168 -20.54 3.74 -4.28
N ILE A 169 -20.97 2.56 -4.74
CA ILE A 169 -22.03 1.78 -4.10
C ILE A 169 -21.43 0.78 -3.12
N LEU A 170 -20.36 0.10 -3.53
CA LEU A 170 -19.67 -0.90 -2.73
C LEU A 170 -18.19 -0.58 -2.70
N MET A 171 -17.64 -0.44 -1.50
CA MET A 171 -16.20 -0.32 -1.29
C MET A 171 -15.71 -1.53 -0.52
N ASN A 172 -14.45 -1.88 -0.76
CA ASN A 172 -13.77 -2.89 0.03
C ASN A 172 -12.57 -2.27 0.75
N LEU A 173 -12.48 -2.53 2.05
CA LEU A 173 -11.37 -2.14 2.90
C LEU A 173 -10.71 -3.39 3.49
N GLN A 174 -9.44 -3.59 3.15
CA GLN A 174 -8.59 -4.57 3.82
C GLN A 174 -7.75 -3.84 4.86
N ALA A 175 -7.69 -4.38 6.08
CA ALA A 175 -7.02 -3.73 7.21
C ALA A 175 -6.19 -4.73 8.02
N ILE A 176 -4.96 -4.33 8.35
CA ILE A 176 -4.08 -5.03 9.28
C ILE A 176 -3.74 -4.08 10.43
N TYR A 177 -4.10 -4.47 11.64
CA TYR A 177 -3.91 -3.69 12.86
C TYR A 177 -2.64 -4.10 13.57
N TYR A 178 -1.80 -3.13 13.93
CA TYR A 178 -0.54 -3.41 14.62
C TYR A 178 -0.09 -2.29 15.56
N LYS A 179 0.86 -2.63 16.44
CA LYS A 179 1.56 -1.70 17.33
C LYS A 179 3.05 -1.96 17.34
N ASN A 180 3.84 -0.94 17.68
CA ASN A 180 5.29 -1.07 17.94
C ASN A 180 5.63 -1.40 19.41
N ILE A 181 4.62 -1.69 20.24
CA ILE A 181 4.73 -2.24 21.60
C ILE A 181 4.15 -3.66 21.64
N PRO A 182 4.40 -4.49 22.67
CA PRO A 182 3.72 -5.79 22.80
C PRO A 182 2.19 -5.65 22.84
N TYR A 183 1.47 -6.44 22.03
CA TYR A 183 0.01 -6.43 21.94
C TYR A 183 -0.52 -7.79 21.49
N LYS A 184 -1.84 -7.99 21.59
CA LYS A 184 -2.52 -9.16 21.03
C LYS A 184 -2.95 -8.84 19.59
N PRO A 185 -2.47 -9.58 18.58
CA PRO A 185 -2.82 -9.31 17.20
C PRO A 185 -4.27 -9.67 16.87
N PHE A 186 -4.86 -8.91 15.97
CA PHE A 186 -6.10 -9.25 15.27
C PHE A 186 -5.78 -10.07 14.01
N GLN A 187 -6.78 -10.79 13.49
CA GLN A 187 -6.67 -11.31 12.13
C GLN A 187 -6.73 -10.14 11.15
N PRO A 188 -6.11 -10.25 9.96
CA PRO A 188 -6.38 -9.32 8.87
C PRO A 188 -7.87 -9.29 8.57
N GLU A 189 -8.42 -8.09 8.47
CA GLU A 189 -9.85 -7.88 8.27
C GLU A 189 -10.14 -7.50 6.82
N PHE A 190 -11.30 -7.95 6.34
CA PHE A 190 -11.83 -7.66 5.01
C PHE A 190 -13.25 -7.15 5.20
N TYR A 191 -13.45 -5.85 4.94
CA TYR A 191 -14.74 -5.20 5.13
C TYR A 191 -15.34 -4.79 3.80
N ASP A 192 -16.56 -5.25 3.55
CA ASP A 192 -17.41 -4.72 2.50
C ASP A 192 -18.29 -3.60 3.06
N ILE A 193 -18.12 -2.41 2.50
CA ILE A 193 -18.76 -1.18 2.94
C ILE A 193 -19.75 -0.75 1.87
N GLU A 194 -21.02 -1.01 2.14
CA GLU A 194 -22.13 -0.55 1.31
C GLU A 194 -22.46 0.92 1.60
N LEU A 195 -22.49 1.72 0.55
CA LEU A 195 -22.95 3.10 0.58
C LEU A 195 -24.22 3.22 -0.25
N ASP A 196 -25.26 3.80 0.34
CA ASP A 196 -26.39 4.34 -0.40
C ASP A 196 -26.05 5.78 -0.82
N PRO A 197 -25.75 6.05 -2.11
CA PRO A 197 -25.30 7.37 -2.54
C PRO A 197 -26.35 8.47 -2.29
N ILE A 198 -27.63 8.10 -2.23
CA ILE A 198 -28.72 9.04 -1.94
C ILE A 198 -28.55 9.66 -0.55
N LYS A 199 -27.90 8.95 0.39
CA LYS A 199 -27.65 9.46 1.74
C LYS A 199 -26.71 10.67 1.75
N LEU A 200 -25.78 10.77 0.79
CA LEU A 200 -24.87 11.92 0.66
C LEU A 200 -25.56 13.19 0.18
N TYR A 201 -26.76 13.07 -0.41
CA TYR A 201 -27.56 14.20 -0.87
C TYR A 201 -28.64 14.65 0.14
N LYS A 202 -28.69 14.01 1.32
CA LYS A 202 -29.66 14.33 2.39
C LYS A 202 -28.94 15.00 3.55
N ARG A 203 -29.14 16.31 3.70
CA ARG A 203 -28.52 17.12 4.78
C ARG A 203 -28.73 16.54 6.18
N GLY A 204 -29.90 15.93 6.45
CA GLY A 204 -30.20 15.31 7.74
C GLY A 204 -29.29 14.15 8.14
N ASN A 205 -28.49 13.59 7.21
CA ASN A 205 -27.53 12.53 7.51
C ASN A 205 -26.17 13.05 7.96
N PHE A 206 -25.84 14.32 7.66
CA PHE A 206 -24.59 14.93 8.11
C PHE A 206 -24.77 15.41 9.54
N LYS A 207 -23.79 15.11 10.39
CA LYS A 207 -23.83 15.39 11.83
C LYS A 207 -22.54 16.06 12.28
N ARG A 208 -22.69 16.92 13.29
CA ARG A 208 -21.57 17.41 14.08
C ARG A 208 -20.85 16.24 14.72
N ASN A 209 -19.53 16.30 14.73
CA ASN A 209 -18.64 15.25 15.17
C ASN A 209 -17.34 15.87 15.67
N ASP A 210 -16.50 15.08 16.31
CA ASP A 210 -15.23 15.54 16.89
C ASP A 210 -14.06 15.47 15.91
N PHE A 211 -14.28 14.88 14.72
CA PHE A 211 -13.24 14.71 13.72
C PHE A 211 -13.11 15.94 12.81
N PHE A 212 -14.20 16.64 12.47
CA PHE A 212 -14.22 17.71 11.49
C PHE A 212 -14.91 18.97 12.03
N ASP A 213 -14.44 20.14 11.58
CA ASP A 213 -15.05 21.43 11.93
C ASP A 213 -16.46 21.63 11.33
N ILE A 214 -16.80 20.82 10.32
CA ILE A 214 -18.09 20.83 9.64
C ILE A 214 -18.79 19.48 9.77
N ASP A 215 -20.11 19.50 9.60
CA ASP A 215 -20.93 18.29 9.66
C ASP A 215 -20.49 17.28 8.59
N ALA A 216 -20.32 16.02 9.00
CA ALA A 216 -19.87 14.93 8.15
C ALA A 216 -20.88 13.78 8.18
N TYR A 217 -20.94 13.01 7.10
CA TYR A 217 -21.62 11.72 7.10
C TYR A 217 -20.59 10.62 7.37
N ILE A 218 -20.74 9.91 8.48
CA ILE A 218 -19.75 8.94 8.97
C ILE A 218 -20.37 7.56 9.00
N ILE A 219 -19.67 6.58 8.42
CA ILE A 219 -20.02 5.17 8.48
C ILE A 219 -18.96 4.46 9.32
N SER A 220 -19.41 3.79 10.37
CA SER A 220 -18.52 2.98 11.21
C SER A 220 -18.28 1.62 10.58
N ILE A 221 -17.00 1.29 10.41
CA ILE A 221 -16.54 0.06 9.75
C ILE A 221 -16.23 -0.99 10.81
N ALA A 222 -15.39 -0.63 11.78
CA ALA A 222 -15.00 -1.49 12.89
C ALA A 222 -15.10 -0.72 14.21
N SER A 223 -15.67 -1.35 15.24
CA SER A 223 -15.72 -0.75 16.58
C SER A 223 -15.84 -1.80 17.67
N THR A 224 -14.82 -1.91 18.52
CA THR A 224 -14.84 -2.87 19.65
C THR A 224 -15.97 -2.57 20.64
N LYS A 225 -16.28 -1.29 20.87
CA LYS A 225 -17.41 -0.86 21.72
C LYS A 225 -18.75 -1.29 21.14
N ARG A 226 -18.95 -1.12 19.83
CA ARG A 226 -20.19 -1.50 19.13
C ARG A 226 -20.37 -3.02 19.11
N GLU A 227 -19.31 -3.77 18.84
CA GLU A 227 -19.36 -5.24 18.86
C GLU A 227 -19.70 -5.79 20.25
N ALA A 228 -19.06 -5.27 21.29
CA ALA A 228 -19.34 -5.66 22.66
C ALA A 228 -20.80 -5.40 23.05
N PHE A 229 -21.35 -4.25 22.61
CA PHE A 229 -22.75 -3.92 22.83
C PHE A 229 -23.71 -4.90 22.11
N ILE A 230 -23.44 -5.25 20.86
CA ILE A 230 -24.25 -6.22 20.09
C ILE A 230 -24.20 -7.60 20.75
N ARG A 231 -23.01 -8.07 21.17
CA ARG A 231 -22.87 -9.35 21.89
C ARG A 231 -23.72 -9.37 23.16
N HIS A 232 -23.66 -8.31 23.98
CA HIS A 232 -24.47 -8.21 25.20
C HIS A 232 -25.98 -8.24 24.94
N LEU A 233 -26.46 -7.57 23.88
CA LEU A 233 -27.86 -7.63 23.49
C LEU A 233 -28.28 -9.03 23.03
N THR A 234 -27.40 -9.70 22.29
CA THR A 234 -27.64 -11.06 21.77
C THR A 234 -27.68 -12.08 22.91
N ASP A 235 -26.73 -12.00 23.84
CA ASP A 235 -26.68 -12.89 25.01
C ASP A 235 -27.92 -12.74 25.88
N LYS A 236 -28.36 -11.49 26.11
CA LYS A 236 -29.62 -11.23 26.83
C LYS A 236 -30.83 -11.84 26.11
N ALA A 237 -30.94 -11.65 24.80
CA ALA A 237 -32.04 -12.20 24.01
C ALA A 237 -32.04 -13.74 24.03
N ILE A 238 -30.87 -14.38 23.97
CA ILE A 238 -30.73 -15.85 24.08
C ILE A 238 -31.19 -16.32 25.46
N VAL A 239 -30.74 -15.66 26.54
CA VAL A 239 -31.14 -16.02 27.92
C VAL A 239 -32.65 -15.86 28.14
N GLU A 240 -33.26 -14.81 27.60
CA GLU A 240 -34.71 -14.61 27.68
C GLU A 240 -35.49 -15.65 26.88
N ALA A 241 -35.01 -16.03 25.69
CA ALA A 241 -35.63 -17.08 24.88
C ALA A 241 -35.58 -18.46 25.55
N ILE A 242 -34.49 -18.78 26.26
CA ILE A 242 -34.37 -20.03 27.04
C ILE A 242 -35.41 -20.04 28.18
N LYS A 243 -35.52 -18.94 28.94
CA LYS A 243 -36.50 -18.82 30.04
C LYS A 243 -37.95 -18.90 29.60
N GLN A 244 -38.27 -18.49 28.37
CA GLN A 244 -39.62 -18.61 27.81
C GLN A 244 -39.94 -20.04 27.36
N LYS A 245 -38.94 -20.80 26.90
CA LYS A 245 -39.11 -22.23 26.55
C LYS A 245 -39.19 -23.15 27.75
N GLU A 246 -38.67 -22.73 28.91
CA GLU A 246 -38.72 -23.50 30.17
C GLU A 246 -40.00 -23.25 30.99
N LYS A 247 -40.92 -22.38 30.54
CA LYS A 247 -42.25 -22.27 31.14
C LYS A 247 -43.18 -23.33 30.50
N PRO A 248 -43.62 -24.36 31.25
CA PRO A 248 -44.53 -25.38 30.76
C PRO A 248 -45.95 -24.85 30.49
#